data_AF-A0A1J5PNX8-F1
#
_entry.id   AF-A0A1J5PNX8-F1
#
_cell.length_a   1.000
_cell.length_b   1.000
_cell.length_c   1.000
_cell.angle_alpha   90.00
_cell.angle_beta   90.00
_cell.angle_gamma   90.00
#
_symmetry.space_group_name_H-M   'P 1'
#
loop_
_entity.id
_entity.type
_entity.pdbx_description
1 polymer ?
#
loop_
_entity_poly.entity_id
_entity_poly.type
_entity_poly.pdbx_seq_one_letter_code
_entity_poly.pdbx_strand_id
1 'polypeptide(L)'
;MMLAAPALRVVPVTIHIALKDVPGALTEALLEETIRITHAGLVRDFGIEAPRLAVAGLNPHAGEGGAMGREEIEVIGPVLDRLRDEGMAISGPLSADTMFHAAARARYDVAICMYHDQALIPIKTIDFAGGVNVTLGLPFIRTSPDHGTAFDIAGKGVADATSLIAALEMADEMARARA
;
A
#
# COMPACT_ATOMS: atom_id res chain seq x y z
N MET A 1 -4.74 -3.38 4.32
CA MET A 1 -4.81 -4.02 2.98
C MET A 1 -3.54 -3.65 2.23
N MET A 2 -2.95 -4.57 1.48
CA MET A 2 -1.88 -4.26 0.53
C MET A 2 -2.26 -4.81 -0.83
N LEU A 3 -2.00 -4.06 -1.90
CA LEU A 3 -2.04 -4.58 -3.26
C LEU A 3 -0.59 -4.72 -3.74
N ALA A 4 -0.23 -5.92 -4.20
CA ALA A 4 1.14 -6.26 -4.56
C ALA A 4 1.21 -6.77 -6.00
N ALA A 5 2.19 -6.26 -6.74
CA ALA A 5 2.60 -6.72 -8.05
C ALA A 5 4.14 -6.73 -8.09
N PRO A 6 4.79 -7.43 -9.02
CA PRO A 6 6.24 -7.54 -9.07
C PRO A 6 6.97 -6.19 -9.07
N ALA A 7 6.38 -5.17 -9.70
CA ALA A 7 6.98 -3.85 -9.86
C ALA A 7 6.56 -2.81 -8.80
N LEU A 8 5.58 -3.11 -7.93
CA LEU A 8 5.05 -2.17 -6.93
C LEU A 8 4.22 -2.88 -5.86
N ARG A 9 4.41 -2.50 -4.60
CA ARG A 9 3.50 -2.78 -3.48
C ARG A 9 2.91 -1.48 -2.97
N VAL A 10 1.59 -1.44 -2.75
CA VAL A 10 0.90 -0.26 -2.20
C VAL A 10 0.00 -0.62 -1.02
N VAL A 11 -0.06 0.25 -0.02
CA VAL A 11 -0.93 0.13 1.15
C VAL A 11 -1.75 1.40 1.32
N PRO A 12 -3.08 1.36 1.14
CA PRO A 12 -3.93 2.49 1.51
C PRO A 12 -4.18 2.52 3.04
N VAL A 13 -4.00 3.68 3.65
CA VAL A 13 -4.32 3.96 5.06
C VAL A 13 -5.83 3.91 5.29
N THR A 14 -6.59 4.59 4.41
CA THR A 14 -8.05 4.47 4.35
C THR A 14 -8.47 3.67 3.12
N ILE A 15 -9.41 2.74 3.30
CA ILE A 15 -9.81 1.79 2.25
C ILE A 15 -11.10 2.29 1.57
N HIS A 16 -12.24 1.62 1.77
CA HIS A 16 -13.49 1.92 1.07
C HIS A 16 -14.33 2.94 1.87
N ILE A 17 -13.98 4.22 1.74
CA ILE A 17 -14.76 5.35 2.27
C ILE A 17 -14.97 6.41 1.18
N ALA A 18 -15.94 7.30 1.37
CA ALA A 18 -16.11 8.40 0.43
C ALA A 18 -14.91 9.35 0.52
N LEU A 19 -14.47 9.92 -0.62
CA LEU A 19 -13.28 10.78 -0.66
C LEU A 19 -13.37 11.97 0.32
N LYS A 20 -14.57 12.54 0.50
CA LYS A 20 -14.83 13.64 1.45
C LYS A 20 -14.55 13.28 2.91
N ASP A 21 -14.60 11.99 3.26
CA ASP A 21 -14.41 11.49 4.63
C ASP A 21 -12.94 11.17 4.92
N VAL A 22 -12.08 11.09 3.88
CA VAL A 22 -10.66 10.74 4.00
C VAL A 22 -9.91 11.68 4.97
N PRO A 23 -9.98 13.02 4.85
CA PRO A 23 -9.24 13.89 5.75
C PRO A 23 -9.66 13.73 7.22
N GLY A 24 -10.96 13.55 7.47
CA GLY A 24 -11.49 13.35 8.81
C GLY A 24 -11.19 11.97 9.42
N ALA A 25 -10.95 10.96 8.59
CA ALA A 25 -10.58 9.62 9.03
C ALA A 25 -9.06 9.47 9.29
N LEU A 26 -8.24 10.33 8.69
CA LEU A 26 -6.79 10.28 8.82
C LEU A 26 -6.37 10.81 10.21
N THR A 27 -5.99 9.89 11.09
CA THR A 27 -5.47 10.20 12.43
C THR A 27 -4.04 9.71 12.57
N GLU A 28 -3.29 10.30 13.51
CA GLU A 28 -1.93 9.84 13.81
C GLU A 28 -1.88 8.35 14.15
N ALA A 29 -2.82 7.89 14.99
CA ALA A 29 -2.91 6.49 15.42
C ALA A 29 -3.16 5.54 14.24
N LEU A 30 -4.07 5.90 13.33
CA LEU A 30 -4.37 5.09 12.15
C LEU A 30 -3.16 5.00 11.22
N LEU A 31 -2.48 6.12 10.97
CA LEU A 31 -1.29 6.16 10.13
C LEU A 31 -0.15 5.35 10.75
N GLU A 32 0.11 5.55 12.03
CA GLU A 32 1.16 4.84 12.77
C GLU A 32 0.92 3.33 12.77
N GLU A 33 -0.29 2.89 13.10
CA GLU A 33 -0.68 1.47 13.07
C GLU A 33 -0.48 0.88 11.67
N THR A 34 -0.92 1.59 10.62
CA THR A 34 -0.76 1.16 9.23
C THR A 34 0.71 0.97 8.87
N ILE A 35 1.56 1.94 9.22
CA ILE A 35 3.00 1.88 8.93
C ILE A 35 3.65 0.70 9.66
N ARG A 36 3.35 0.52 10.96
CA ARG A 36 3.90 -0.58 11.77
C ARG A 36 3.48 -1.95 11.26
N ILE A 37 2.20 -2.13 10.93
CA ILE A 37 1.69 -3.38 10.34
C ILE A 37 2.37 -3.64 9.00
N THR A 38 2.55 -2.60 8.17
CA THR A 38 3.21 -2.73 6.87
C THR A 38 4.67 -3.13 7.03
N HIS A 39 5.42 -2.43 7.88
CA HIS A 39 6.82 -2.74 8.17
C HIS A 39 6.97 -4.18 8.67
N ALA A 40 6.22 -4.57 9.71
CA ALA A 40 6.25 -5.92 10.25
C ALA A 40 5.86 -6.98 9.21
N GLY A 41 4.88 -6.69 8.37
CA GLY A 41 4.46 -7.55 7.27
C GLY A 41 5.57 -7.75 6.23
N LEU A 42 6.30 -6.69 5.84
CA LEU A 42 7.41 -6.82 4.90
C LEU A 42 8.59 -7.62 5.47
N VAL A 43 8.90 -7.45 6.76
CA VAL A 43 9.94 -8.26 7.41
C VAL A 43 9.50 -9.73 7.46
N ARG A 44 8.35 -10.00 8.07
CA ARG A 44 7.89 -11.36 8.37
C ARG A 44 7.43 -12.13 7.14
N ASP A 45 6.65 -11.48 6.28
CA ASP A 45 5.94 -12.14 5.19
C ASP A 45 6.64 -11.97 3.83
N PHE A 46 7.59 -11.05 3.70
CA PHE A 46 8.36 -10.84 2.45
C PHE A 46 9.87 -11.00 2.63
N GLY A 47 10.36 -11.30 3.84
CA GLY A 47 11.77 -11.53 4.11
C GLY A 47 12.66 -10.29 3.92
N ILE A 48 12.08 -9.09 3.98
CA ILE A 48 12.83 -7.84 3.79
C ILE A 48 13.31 -7.36 5.16
N GLU A 49 14.58 -7.60 5.50
CA GLU A 49 15.13 -7.30 6.83
C GLU A 49 15.05 -5.81 7.20
N ALA A 50 15.27 -4.91 6.25
CA ALA A 50 15.23 -3.46 6.43
C ALA A 50 14.33 -2.79 5.38
N PRO A 51 12.99 -2.86 5.53
CA PRO A 51 12.07 -2.35 4.53
C PRO A 51 12.17 -0.83 4.37
N ARG A 52 12.19 -0.36 3.13
CA ARG A 52 12.16 1.05 2.75
C ARG A 52 10.73 1.45 2.40
N LEU A 53 10.14 2.32 3.21
CA LEU A 53 8.75 2.74 3.08
C LEU A 53 8.70 4.15 2.47
N ALA A 54 7.97 4.31 1.37
CA ALA A 54 7.65 5.62 0.82
C ALA A 54 6.23 6.01 1.23
N VAL A 55 6.06 7.12 1.94
CA VAL A 55 4.76 7.58 2.44
C VAL A 55 4.32 8.83 1.66
N ALA A 56 3.15 8.77 1.03
CA ALA A 56 2.56 9.90 0.33
C ALA A 56 2.04 10.98 1.29
N GLY A 57 1.96 12.22 0.85
CA GLY A 57 1.07 13.21 1.46
C GLY A 57 -0.40 12.89 1.18
N LEU A 58 -1.29 13.46 1.97
CA LEU A 58 -2.73 13.48 1.68
C LEU A 58 -3.01 14.45 0.52
N ASN A 59 -2.42 15.64 0.60
CA ASN A 59 -2.66 16.75 -0.30
C ASN A 59 -1.74 16.69 -1.53
N PRO A 60 -2.15 17.30 -2.67
CA PRO A 60 -1.25 17.54 -3.78
C PRO A 60 0.04 18.23 -3.31
N HIS A 61 1.18 17.86 -3.91
CA HIS A 61 2.49 18.42 -3.53
C HIS A 61 2.83 18.24 -2.04
N ALA A 62 2.24 17.25 -1.37
CA ALA A 62 2.36 17.04 0.07
C ALA A 62 2.07 18.34 0.86
N GLY A 63 1.00 19.05 0.48
CA GLY A 63 0.51 20.23 1.17
C GLY A 63 1.26 21.53 0.85
N GLU A 64 2.32 21.49 0.03
CA GLU A 64 3.10 22.66 -0.41
C GLU A 64 3.48 23.57 0.79
N GLY A 65 4.12 22.99 1.81
CA GLY A 65 4.53 23.72 3.02
C GLY A 65 3.37 24.28 3.85
N GLY A 66 2.16 23.74 3.68
CA GLY A 66 0.94 24.20 4.38
C GLY A 66 0.04 25.10 3.54
N ALA A 67 0.41 25.42 2.30
CA ALA A 67 -0.40 26.23 1.40
C ALA A 67 -1.60 25.47 0.83
N MET A 68 -1.53 24.13 0.76
CA MET A 68 -2.56 23.26 0.18
C MET A 68 -3.06 22.22 1.21
N GLY A 69 -3.46 22.68 2.40
CA GLY A 69 -3.81 21.79 3.51
C GLY A 69 -2.67 21.65 4.51
N ARG A 70 -2.96 21.12 5.69
CA ARG A 70 -2.03 21.12 6.85
C ARG A 70 -1.85 19.74 7.46
N GLU A 71 -2.52 18.72 6.94
CA GLU A 71 -2.48 17.34 7.41
C GLU A 71 -1.06 16.77 7.37
N GLU A 72 -0.22 17.19 6.41
CA GLU A 72 1.19 16.83 6.37
C GLU A 72 1.98 17.36 7.57
N ILE A 73 1.69 18.58 8.00
CA ILE A 73 2.39 19.25 9.11
C ILE A 73 1.85 18.76 10.46
N GLU A 74 0.54 18.56 10.55
CA GLU A 74 -0.16 18.34 11.81
C GLU A 74 -0.32 16.86 12.15
N VAL A 75 -0.32 15.96 11.16
CA VAL A 75 -0.57 14.53 11.36
C VAL A 75 0.54 13.68 10.76
N ILE A 76 0.81 13.80 9.46
CA ILE A 76 1.67 12.85 8.74
C ILE A 76 3.13 13.01 9.18
N GLY A 77 3.70 14.21 9.05
CA GLY A 77 5.09 14.53 9.40
C GLY A 77 5.48 14.08 10.81
N PRO A 78 4.72 14.47 11.87
CA PRO A 78 5.00 14.04 13.23
C PRO A 78 5.04 12.52 13.42
N VAL A 79 4.14 11.77 12.77
CA VAL A 79 4.16 10.29 12.83
C VAL A 79 5.39 9.73 12.15
N LEU A 80 5.75 10.25 10.96
CA LEU A 80 6.92 9.76 10.22
C LEU A 80 8.22 10.02 10.98
N ASP A 81 8.34 11.19 11.61
CA ASP A 81 9.53 11.55 12.38
C ASP A 81 9.71 10.64 13.60
N ARG A 82 8.64 10.38 14.37
CA ARG A 82 8.69 9.42 15.49
C ARG A 82 9.14 8.03 15.03
N LEU A 83 8.60 7.53 13.92
CA LEU A 83 8.94 6.19 13.43
C LEU A 83 10.36 6.12 12.83
N ARG A 84 10.88 7.23 12.30
CA ARG A 84 12.29 7.34 11.90
C ARG A 84 13.23 7.32 13.11
N ASP A 85 12.87 7.99 14.20
CA ASP A 85 13.65 7.97 15.44
C ASP A 85 13.73 6.56 16.05
N GLU A 86 12.75 5.70 15.75
CA GLU A 86 12.76 4.26 16.08
C GLU A 86 13.58 3.40 15.09
N GLY A 87 14.15 4.00 14.05
CA GLY A 87 15.02 3.34 13.07
C GLY A 87 14.34 2.85 11.80
N MET A 88 13.06 3.18 11.56
CA MET A 88 12.39 2.79 10.32
C MET A 88 12.89 3.62 9.12
N ALA A 89 13.20 2.95 8.01
CA ALA A 89 13.61 3.61 6.76
C ALA A 89 12.40 4.20 6.01
N ILE A 90 11.99 5.41 6.40
CA ILE A 90 10.80 6.09 5.86
C ILE A 90 11.16 7.34 5.06
N SER A 91 10.72 7.42 3.81
CA SER A 91 10.75 8.62 2.97
C SER A 91 9.37 9.25 2.86
N GLY A 92 9.25 10.57 3.12
CA GLY A 92 8.01 11.32 2.98
C GLY A 92 7.75 12.37 4.08
N PRO A 93 6.58 13.03 4.07
CA PRO A 93 5.51 12.86 3.08
C PRO A 93 5.97 13.26 1.68
N LEU A 94 5.69 12.42 0.68
CA LEU A 94 6.06 12.63 -0.73
C LEU A 94 4.85 13.08 -1.55
N SER A 95 5.08 13.87 -2.60
CA SER A 95 4.02 14.14 -3.58
C SER A 95 3.68 12.88 -4.36
N ALA A 96 2.42 12.46 -4.31
CA ALA A 96 1.97 11.18 -4.85
C ALA A 96 2.18 11.06 -6.37
N ASP A 97 2.01 12.13 -7.13
CA ASP A 97 2.25 12.17 -8.58
C ASP A 97 3.71 11.88 -8.97
N THR A 98 4.66 12.16 -8.06
CA THR A 98 6.11 11.98 -8.32
C THR A 98 6.67 10.65 -7.80
N MET A 99 5.95 9.92 -6.96
CA MET A 99 6.53 8.75 -6.28
C MET A 99 6.41 7.43 -7.07
N PHE A 100 5.61 7.38 -8.14
CA PHE A 100 5.28 6.11 -8.81
C PHE A 100 6.02 5.87 -10.13
N HIS A 101 6.85 6.78 -10.65
CA HIS A 101 7.63 6.49 -11.86
C HIS A 101 8.74 5.45 -11.58
N ALA A 102 9.19 4.72 -12.61
CA ALA A 102 10.08 3.55 -12.45
C ALA A 102 11.33 3.84 -11.59
N ALA A 103 12.03 4.96 -11.84
CA ALA A 103 13.21 5.35 -11.06
C ALA A 103 12.89 5.71 -9.60
N ALA A 104 11.67 6.18 -9.28
CA ALA A 104 11.24 6.37 -7.89
C ALA A 104 10.97 5.03 -7.21
N ARG A 105 10.25 4.12 -7.89
CA ARG A 105 9.91 2.79 -7.34
C ARG A 105 11.15 1.95 -6.99
N ALA A 106 12.25 2.11 -7.71
CA ALA A 106 13.51 1.42 -7.39
C ALA A 106 14.09 1.79 -6.00
N ARG A 107 13.64 2.90 -5.39
CA ARG A 107 14.17 3.42 -4.13
C ARG A 107 13.39 2.99 -2.89
N TYR A 108 12.28 2.28 -3.03
CA TYR A 108 11.47 1.81 -1.91
C TYR A 108 10.90 0.42 -2.19
N ASP A 109 10.45 -0.26 -1.12
CA ASP A 109 9.90 -1.61 -1.19
C ASP A 109 8.36 -1.61 -1.15
N VAL A 110 7.78 -0.56 -0.57
CA VAL A 110 6.33 -0.31 -0.52
C VAL A 110 6.02 1.18 -0.52
N ALA A 111 4.89 1.55 -1.13
CA ALA A 111 4.29 2.87 -1.00
C ALA A 111 3.06 2.83 -0.08
N ILE A 112 3.01 3.71 0.91
CA ILE A 112 1.85 3.91 1.79
C ILE A 112 1.13 5.18 1.35
N CYS A 113 -0.15 5.05 1.02
CA CYS A 113 -0.97 6.10 0.45
C CYS A 113 -2.14 6.41 1.39
N MET A 114 -2.55 7.67 1.48
CA MET A 114 -3.57 8.11 2.44
C MET A 114 -4.96 7.56 2.13
N TYR A 115 -5.24 7.26 0.86
CA TYR A 115 -6.54 6.72 0.44
C TYR A 115 -6.44 5.72 -0.72
N HIS A 116 -7.53 4.99 -0.93
CA HIS A 116 -7.66 3.91 -1.90
C HIS A 116 -7.17 4.29 -3.30
N ASP A 117 -7.76 5.32 -3.93
CA ASP A 117 -7.43 5.65 -5.32
C ASP A 117 -6.00 6.18 -5.49
N GLN A 118 -5.42 6.79 -4.46
CA GLN A 118 -4.01 7.19 -4.46
C GLN A 118 -3.06 5.97 -4.53
N ALA A 119 -3.47 4.84 -3.95
CA ALA A 119 -2.72 3.58 -4.00
C ALA A 119 -3.04 2.76 -5.25
N LEU A 120 -4.32 2.56 -5.56
CA LEU A 120 -4.75 1.56 -6.53
C LEU A 120 -4.60 2.04 -7.98
N ILE A 121 -4.78 3.32 -8.27
CA ILE A 121 -4.59 3.83 -9.64
C ILE A 121 -3.15 3.57 -10.12
N PRO A 122 -2.08 3.93 -9.37
CA PRO A 122 -0.72 3.65 -9.80
C PRO A 122 -0.43 2.18 -10.08
N ILE A 123 -0.77 1.28 -9.15
CA ILE A 123 -0.46 -0.14 -9.30
C ILE A 123 -1.28 -0.78 -10.42
N LYS A 124 -2.57 -0.45 -10.58
CA LYS A 124 -3.40 -0.98 -11.67
C LYS A 124 -3.00 -0.44 -13.04
N THR A 125 -2.40 0.75 -13.09
CA THR A 125 -1.82 1.30 -14.32
C THR A 125 -0.56 0.54 -14.72
N ILE A 126 0.23 0.08 -13.74
CA ILE A 126 1.46 -0.69 -13.97
C ILE A 126 1.14 -2.15 -14.29
N ASP A 127 0.22 -2.75 -13.55
CA ASP A 127 -0.18 -4.14 -13.67
C ASP A 127 -1.63 -4.32 -13.18
N PHE A 128 -2.55 -4.40 -14.13
CA PHE A 128 -3.98 -4.56 -13.83
C PHE A 128 -4.36 -5.99 -13.45
N ALA A 129 -3.69 -6.99 -14.04
CA ALA A 129 -4.12 -8.40 -13.97
C ALA A 129 -3.33 -9.21 -12.92
N GLY A 130 -2.06 -8.86 -12.70
CA GLY A 130 -1.16 -9.52 -11.76
C GLY A 130 -1.24 -8.99 -10.32
N GLY A 131 -2.08 -7.99 -10.05
CA GLY A 131 -2.28 -7.46 -8.71
C GLY A 131 -2.89 -8.49 -7.75
N VAL A 132 -2.23 -8.67 -6.60
CA VAL A 132 -2.66 -9.57 -5.52
C VAL A 132 -3.03 -8.77 -4.27
N ASN A 133 -4.25 -8.96 -3.77
CA ASN A 133 -4.70 -8.36 -2.52
C ASN A 133 -4.21 -9.18 -1.33
N VAL A 134 -3.31 -8.61 -0.54
CA VAL A 134 -2.72 -9.20 0.65
C VAL A 134 -3.29 -8.52 1.91
N THR A 135 -3.72 -9.32 2.89
CA THR A 135 -4.11 -8.79 4.20
C THR A 135 -2.96 -8.94 5.20
N LEU A 136 -2.24 -7.84 5.41
CA LEU A 136 -1.23 -7.73 6.46
C LEU A 136 -1.88 -7.59 7.86
N GLY A 137 -1.13 -7.95 8.90
CA GLY A 137 -1.55 -7.82 10.30
C GLY A 137 -2.30 -9.04 10.88
N LEU A 138 -2.72 -9.99 10.06
CA LEU A 138 -3.32 -11.24 10.53
C LEU A 138 -2.26 -12.20 11.11
N PRO A 139 -2.68 -13.14 12.00
CA PRO A 139 -1.79 -14.19 12.52
C PRO A 139 -1.45 -15.26 11.45
N PHE A 140 -2.14 -15.27 10.31
CA PHE A 140 -1.92 -16.18 9.19
C PHE A 140 -1.79 -15.41 7.87
N ILE A 141 -1.31 -16.08 6.83
CA ILE A 141 -1.19 -15.52 5.47
C ILE A 141 -2.57 -15.54 4.80
N ARG A 142 -2.97 -14.39 4.25
CA ARG A 142 -4.18 -14.28 3.42
C ARG A 142 -3.89 -13.44 2.18
N THR A 143 -4.05 -14.07 1.02
CA THR A 143 -4.05 -13.44 -0.30
C THR A 143 -5.43 -13.57 -0.93
N SER A 144 -5.69 -12.78 -1.98
CA SER A 144 -6.96 -12.78 -2.72
C SER A 144 -6.72 -12.23 -4.13
N PRO A 145 -7.45 -12.71 -5.14
CA PRO A 145 -7.49 -12.04 -6.44
C PRO A 145 -8.05 -10.61 -6.30
N ASP A 146 -7.74 -9.76 -7.27
CA ASP A 146 -8.10 -8.32 -7.26
C ASP A 146 -9.28 -7.97 -8.20
N HIS A 147 -10.08 -8.97 -8.58
CA HIS A 147 -11.31 -8.80 -9.36
C HIS A 147 -12.57 -9.10 -8.54
N GLY A 148 -13.72 -8.65 -9.06
CA GLY A 148 -15.03 -8.93 -8.49
C GLY A 148 -15.59 -10.32 -8.86
N THR A 149 -16.88 -10.53 -8.63
CA THR A 149 -17.55 -11.83 -8.85
C THR A 149 -17.81 -12.17 -10.32
N ALA A 150 -17.81 -11.18 -11.21
CA ALA A 150 -18.02 -11.33 -12.66
C ALA A 150 -19.24 -12.22 -13.00
N PHE A 151 -20.40 -11.93 -12.38
CA PHE A 151 -21.62 -12.73 -12.52
C PHE A 151 -22.10 -12.88 -13.97
N ASP A 152 -21.83 -11.88 -14.80
CA ASP A 152 -22.15 -11.87 -16.22
C ASP A 152 -21.39 -12.93 -17.03
N ILE A 153 -20.27 -13.47 -16.52
CA ILE A 153 -19.48 -14.52 -17.18
C ILE A 153 -19.51 -15.87 -16.44
N ALA A 154 -20.22 -15.98 -15.32
CA ALA A 154 -20.31 -17.20 -14.54
C ALA A 154 -20.86 -18.37 -15.38
N GLY A 155 -20.15 -19.51 -15.35
CA GLY A 155 -20.53 -20.71 -16.10
C GLY A 155 -20.27 -20.66 -17.62
N LYS A 156 -19.69 -19.55 -18.15
CA LYS A 156 -19.40 -19.40 -19.58
C LYS A 156 -18.03 -19.93 -20.01
N GLY A 157 -17.15 -20.28 -19.06
CA GLY A 157 -15.81 -20.80 -19.35
C GLY A 157 -14.82 -19.76 -19.90
N VAL A 158 -15.09 -18.47 -19.73
CA VAL A 158 -14.28 -17.35 -20.26
C VAL A 158 -13.58 -16.52 -19.18
N ALA A 159 -13.61 -16.99 -17.92
CA ALA A 159 -12.93 -16.31 -16.82
C ALA A 159 -11.41 -16.48 -16.93
N ASP A 160 -10.67 -15.40 -16.66
CA ASP A 160 -9.22 -15.42 -16.57
C ASP A 160 -8.78 -15.80 -15.15
N ALA A 161 -8.01 -16.88 -15.01
CA ALA A 161 -7.53 -17.39 -13.74
C ALA A 161 -6.21 -16.72 -13.27
N THR A 162 -5.61 -15.84 -14.07
CA THR A 162 -4.27 -15.26 -13.81
C THR A 162 -4.15 -14.63 -12.43
N SER A 163 -5.11 -13.81 -12.01
CA SER A 163 -5.08 -13.14 -10.70
C SER A 163 -5.18 -14.14 -9.53
N LEU A 164 -5.96 -15.23 -9.68
CA LEU A 164 -6.05 -16.27 -8.66
C LEU A 164 -4.76 -17.06 -8.55
N ILE A 165 -4.14 -17.41 -9.68
CA ILE A 165 -2.85 -18.11 -9.71
C ILE A 165 -1.78 -17.24 -9.03
N ALA A 166 -1.69 -15.97 -9.40
CA ALA A 166 -0.76 -15.02 -8.77
C ALA A 166 -0.99 -14.91 -7.25
N ALA A 167 -2.25 -14.93 -6.80
CA ALA A 167 -2.56 -14.91 -5.37
C ALA A 167 -2.10 -16.17 -4.63
N LEU A 168 -2.17 -17.34 -5.27
CA LEU A 168 -1.69 -18.61 -4.71
C LEU A 168 -0.15 -18.64 -4.67
N GLU A 169 0.51 -18.21 -5.74
CA GLU A 169 1.97 -18.11 -5.83
C GLU A 169 2.52 -17.16 -4.76
N MET A 170 1.91 -15.98 -4.60
CA MET A 170 2.29 -15.04 -3.54
C MET A 170 2.14 -15.63 -2.14
N ALA A 171 1.09 -16.44 -1.90
CA ALA A 171 0.93 -17.09 -0.60
C ALA A 171 2.04 -18.12 -0.33
N ASP A 172 2.48 -18.88 -1.35
CA ASP A 172 3.62 -19.79 -1.24
C ASP A 172 4.93 -19.04 -0.96
N GLU A 173 5.18 -17.94 -1.68
CA GLU A 173 6.35 -17.08 -1.44
C GLU A 173 6.37 -16.54 -0.01
N MET A 174 5.23 -16.01 0.47
CA MET A 174 5.11 -15.52 1.85
C MET A 174 5.31 -16.62 2.88
N ALA A 175 4.85 -17.84 2.60
CA ALA A 175 5.01 -18.98 3.50
C ALA A 175 6.48 -19.40 3.60
N ARG A 176 7.22 -19.38 2.49
CA ARG A 176 8.66 -19.65 2.47
C ARG A 176 9.46 -18.58 3.21
N ALA A 177 9.07 -17.30 3.08
CA ALA A 177 9.74 -16.21 3.78
C ALA A 177 9.59 -16.28 5.31
N ARG A 178 8.54 -16.94 5.82
CA ARG A 178 8.32 -17.16 7.26
C ARG A 178 9.12 -18.34 7.84
N ALA A 179 9.59 -19.26 7.00
CA ALA A 179 10.21 -20.53 7.40
C ALA A 179 11.70 -20.37 7.72
#